data_AF-K2DPN1-F1
#
_entry.id   AF-K2DPN1-F1
#
_cell.length_a   1.000
_cell.length_b   1.000
_cell.length_c   1.000
_cell.angle_alpha   90.00
_cell.angle_beta   90.00
_cell.angle_gamma   90.00
#
_symmetry.space_group_name_H-M   'P 1'
#
loop_
_entity.id
_entity.type
_entity.pdbx_description
1 polymer ?
#
loop_
_entity_poly.entity_id
_entity_poly.type
_entity_poly.pdbx_seq_one_letter_code
_entity_poly.pdbx_strand_id
1 'polypeptide(L)'
;MPGAKENTKQAIAKTKDKPLLSATPSDFAKNMMKTLRVAKCDPKILLEKIDTTMEAYHQAKNEEEKKTTLLAFSQSTNDALYIYGLDNHYPVAETVTSKLQPLVIQMTNDLIAEYSCKTTSEKALAELIAGAYGRYLSYSNTLTGSFNVEYLSSEKNGYFTLLGKEADRAYRQFITALTTLKQLKFPTPQINVRTNTAFVAGNQQINSTKEEFSNKGAL
;
A
#
# COMPACT_ATOMS: atom_id res chain seq x y z
N MET A 1 -42.43 -10.13 -87.25
CA MET A 1 -42.77 -8.73 -86.96
C MET A 1 -42.98 -8.58 -85.44
N PRO A 2 -42.65 -7.40 -84.89
CA PRO A 2 -41.78 -7.11 -83.73
C PRO A 2 -42.53 -7.19 -82.38
N GLY A 3 -41.97 -7.06 -81.17
CA GLY A 3 -40.67 -6.61 -80.69
C GLY A 3 -40.80 -6.05 -79.24
N ALA A 4 -39.86 -6.45 -78.37
CA ALA A 4 -39.11 -5.62 -77.41
C ALA A 4 -39.87 -4.78 -76.34
N LYS A 5 -39.70 -5.02 -75.03
CA LYS A 5 -38.75 -4.38 -74.07
C LYS A 5 -39.37 -4.63 -72.66
N GLU A 6 -38.70 -4.81 -71.51
CA GLU A 6 -37.59 -4.06 -70.93
C GLU A 6 -37.13 -4.70 -69.58
N ASN A 7 -35.82 -4.64 -69.33
CA ASN A 7 -35.15 -4.38 -68.05
C ASN A 7 -35.10 -5.43 -66.91
N THR A 8 -34.08 -6.27 -67.03
CA THR A 8 -33.12 -6.66 -65.97
C THR A 8 -32.63 -5.42 -65.20
N LYS A 9 -32.99 -5.28 -63.92
CA LYS A 9 -32.29 -4.39 -62.97
C LYS A 9 -32.27 -4.98 -61.56
N GLN A 10 -31.04 -5.11 -61.04
CA GLN A 10 -30.64 -5.01 -59.64
C GLN A 10 -30.72 -6.27 -58.76
N ALA A 11 -29.77 -7.17 -59.04
CA ALA A 11 -28.99 -7.78 -57.96
C ALA A 11 -28.14 -6.70 -57.24
N ILE A 12 -27.72 -7.04 -56.01
CA ILE A 12 -26.85 -6.29 -55.08
C ILE A 12 -27.60 -5.36 -54.11
N ALA A 13 -28.35 -5.98 -53.20
CA ALA A 13 -28.76 -5.35 -51.96
C ALA A 13 -27.58 -5.30 -50.96
N LYS A 14 -26.99 -4.10 -50.86
CA LYS A 14 -26.39 -3.49 -49.66
C LYS A 14 -25.64 -4.43 -48.70
N THR A 15 -24.35 -4.59 -48.96
CA THR A 15 -23.34 -4.88 -47.93
C THR A 15 -23.46 -3.80 -46.85
N LYS A 16 -23.95 -4.18 -45.66
CA LYS A 16 -23.93 -3.29 -44.49
C LYS A 16 -22.48 -2.97 -44.17
N ASP A 17 -22.14 -1.68 -44.25
CA ASP A 17 -20.88 -1.13 -43.75
C ASP A 17 -20.66 -1.61 -42.32
N LYS A 18 -19.69 -2.52 -42.15
CA LYS A 18 -19.02 -2.66 -40.86
C LYS A 18 -18.33 -1.31 -40.62
N PRO A 19 -18.49 -0.66 -39.46
CA PRO A 19 -17.73 0.54 -39.18
C PRO A 19 -16.24 0.18 -39.30
N LEU A 20 -15.56 0.75 -40.30
CA LEU A 20 -14.11 0.70 -40.39
C LEU A 20 -13.57 1.24 -39.06
N LEU A 21 -12.60 0.51 -38.49
CA LEU A 21 -11.98 0.80 -37.21
C LEU A 21 -11.74 2.31 -37.03
N SER A 22 -12.53 2.95 -36.16
CA SER A 22 -12.29 4.34 -35.76
C SER A 22 -11.24 4.44 -34.65
N ALA A 23 -10.33 3.47 -34.56
CA ALA A 23 -9.17 3.60 -33.70
C ALA A 23 -8.11 4.36 -34.50
N THR A 24 -7.68 5.53 -34.00
CA THR A 24 -6.53 6.20 -34.59
C THR A 24 -5.35 5.20 -34.62
N PRO A 25 -4.45 5.24 -35.62
CA PRO A 25 -3.28 4.34 -35.68
C PRO A 25 -2.48 4.32 -34.37
N SER A 26 -2.50 5.42 -33.63
CA SER A 26 -1.95 5.58 -32.28
C SER A 26 -2.64 4.69 -31.23
N ASP A 27 -3.97 4.61 -31.23
CA ASP A 27 -4.72 3.80 -30.25
C ASP A 27 -4.65 2.30 -30.53
N PHE A 28 -4.60 1.91 -31.81
CA PHE A 28 -4.31 0.53 -32.20
C PHE A 28 -2.91 0.12 -31.77
N ALA A 29 -1.89 0.94 -32.05
CA ALA A 29 -0.52 0.69 -31.62
C ALA A 29 -0.39 0.65 -30.08
N LYS A 30 -1.09 1.53 -29.35
CA LYS A 30 -1.13 1.49 -27.88
C LYS A 30 -1.77 0.21 -27.34
N ASN A 31 -2.90 -0.21 -27.90
CA ASN A 31 -3.56 -1.45 -27.47
C ASN A 31 -2.76 -2.69 -27.84
N MET A 32 -2.09 -2.69 -28.99
CA MET A 32 -1.17 -3.76 -29.39
C MET A 32 0.09 -3.81 -28.52
N MET A 33 0.63 -2.66 -28.11
CA MET A 33 1.75 -2.63 -27.16
C MET A 33 1.34 -3.10 -25.76
N LYS A 34 0.11 -2.82 -25.31
CA LYS A 34 -0.45 -3.37 -24.06
C LYS A 34 -0.56 -4.89 -24.08
N THR A 35 -0.82 -5.50 -25.24
CA THR A 35 -0.93 -6.97 -25.37
C THR A 35 0.41 -7.64 -25.65
N LEU A 36 1.33 -6.99 -26.37
CA LEU A 36 2.63 -7.56 -26.74
C LEU A 36 3.71 -7.42 -25.65
N ARG A 37 3.64 -6.37 -24.82
CA ARG A 37 4.61 -6.12 -23.75
C ARG A 37 3.91 -6.09 -22.39
N VAL A 38 3.49 -7.27 -21.96
CA VAL A 38 3.08 -7.46 -20.57
C VAL A 38 4.34 -7.60 -19.71
N ALA A 39 4.36 -6.93 -18.56
CA ALA A 39 5.47 -7.06 -17.64
C ALA A 39 5.56 -8.52 -17.16
N LYS A 40 6.78 -9.07 -17.05
CA LYS A 40 6.98 -10.45 -16.54
C LYS A 40 6.40 -10.65 -15.13
N CYS A 41 6.19 -9.57 -14.39
CA CYS A 41 5.62 -9.51 -13.05
C CYS A 41 4.12 -9.22 -13.01
N ASP A 42 3.41 -9.23 -14.16
CA ASP A 42 1.95 -9.14 -14.14
C ASP A 42 1.37 -10.35 -13.40
N PRO A 43 0.54 -10.14 -12.36
CA PRO A 43 -0.07 -11.23 -11.60
C PRO A 43 -0.74 -12.29 -12.47
N LYS A 44 -1.40 -11.89 -13.57
CA LYS A 44 -2.10 -12.86 -14.44
C LYS A 44 -1.16 -13.84 -15.09
N ILE A 45 -0.01 -13.37 -15.59
CA ILE A 45 1.00 -14.23 -16.22
C ILE A 45 1.62 -15.17 -15.20
N LEU A 46 1.86 -14.68 -13.98
CA LEU A 46 2.42 -15.50 -12.90
C LEU A 46 1.44 -16.61 -12.49
N LEU A 47 0.14 -16.31 -12.40
CA LEU A 47 -0.88 -17.31 -12.11
C LEU A 47 -1.05 -18.33 -13.24
N GLU A 48 -1.04 -17.90 -14.51
CA GLU A 48 -1.06 -18.82 -15.66
C GLU A 48 0.16 -19.77 -15.67
N LYS A 49 1.33 -19.30 -15.24
CA LYS A 49 2.52 -20.16 -15.06
C LYS A 49 2.33 -21.18 -13.95
N ILE A 50 1.69 -20.81 -12.85
CA ILE A 50 1.37 -21.77 -11.78
C ILE A 50 0.42 -22.84 -12.33
N ASP A 51 -0.64 -22.45 -13.03
CA ASP A 51 -1.62 -23.39 -13.59
C ASP A 51 -0.95 -24.39 -14.55
N THR A 52 -0.16 -23.88 -15.50
CA THR A 52 0.56 -24.74 -16.47
C THR A 52 1.58 -25.67 -15.83
N THR A 53 2.34 -25.20 -14.82
CA THR A 53 3.30 -26.04 -14.09
C THR A 53 2.61 -27.06 -13.18
N MET A 54 1.46 -26.73 -12.62
CA MET A 54 0.63 -27.63 -11.82
C MET A 54 0.01 -28.74 -12.69
N GLU A 55 -0.52 -28.40 -13.86
CA GLU A 55 -1.01 -29.38 -14.84
C GLU A 55 0.11 -30.33 -15.28
N ALA A 56 1.31 -29.79 -15.57
CA ALA A 56 2.46 -30.61 -15.92
C ALA A 56 2.88 -31.56 -14.80
N TYR A 57 2.82 -31.11 -13.54
CA TYR A 57 3.07 -31.97 -12.37
C TYR A 57 2.05 -33.11 -12.25
N HIS A 58 0.77 -32.84 -12.48
CA HIS A 58 -0.28 -33.86 -12.45
C HIS A 58 -0.19 -34.86 -13.61
N GLN A 59 0.34 -34.45 -14.77
CA GLN A 59 0.51 -35.29 -15.95
C GLN A 59 1.84 -36.06 -15.97
N ALA A 60 2.78 -35.74 -15.08
CA ALA A 60 4.07 -36.41 -14.99
C ALA A 60 3.90 -37.90 -14.65
N LYS A 61 4.50 -38.77 -15.47
CA LYS A 61 4.37 -40.23 -15.33
C LYS A 61 5.56 -40.85 -14.60
N ASN A 62 6.71 -40.20 -14.65
CA ASN A 62 7.98 -40.69 -14.10
C ASN A 62 8.40 -39.90 -12.86
N GLU A 63 9.11 -40.55 -11.94
CA GLU A 63 9.64 -39.93 -10.70
C GLU A 63 10.57 -38.74 -10.98
N GLU A 64 11.41 -38.81 -12.01
CA GLU A 64 12.31 -37.71 -12.38
C GLU A 64 11.56 -36.51 -12.95
N GLU A 65 10.58 -36.74 -13.84
CA GLU A 65 9.70 -35.68 -14.36
C GLU A 65 8.87 -35.04 -13.25
N LYS A 66 8.42 -35.84 -12.28
CA LYS A 66 7.68 -35.36 -11.12
C LYS A 66 8.53 -34.44 -10.24
N LYS A 67 9.82 -34.75 -10.06
CA LYS A 67 10.76 -33.89 -9.32
C LYS A 67 11.05 -32.59 -10.07
N THR A 68 11.26 -32.63 -11.37
CA THR A 68 11.56 -31.42 -12.16
C THR A 68 10.35 -30.49 -12.25
N THR A 69 9.16 -31.04 -12.50
CA THR A 69 7.91 -30.27 -12.50
C THR A 69 7.57 -29.73 -11.11
N LEU A 70 7.83 -30.46 -10.03
CA LEU A 70 7.67 -29.97 -8.66
C LEU A 70 8.58 -28.76 -8.37
N LEU A 71 9.84 -28.81 -8.82
CA LEU A 71 10.76 -27.69 -8.67
C LEU A 71 10.27 -26.46 -9.47
N ALA A 72 9.81 -26.66 -10.70
CA ALA A 72 9.26 -25.57 -11.53
C ALA A 72 7.98 -24.97 -10.93
N PHE A 73 7.10 -25.81 -10.39
CA PHE A 73 5.90 -25.38 -9.67
C PHE A 73 6.25 -24.59 -8.40
N SER A 74 7.21 -25.07 -7.61
CA SER A 74 7.68 -24.36 -6.41
C SER A 74 8.27 -22.98 -6.75
N GLN A 75 9.07 -22.88 -7.83
CA GLN A 75 9.59 -21.59 -8.30
C GLN A 75 8.48 -20.65 -8.75
N SER A 76 7.54 -21.14 -9.55
CA SER A 76 6.40 -20.33 -10.03
C SER A 76 5.51 -19.85 -8.88
N THR A 77 5.34 -20.69 -7.86
CA THR A 77 4.59 -20.35 -6.63
C THR A 77 5.31 -19.26 -5.84
N ASN A 78 6.64 -19.36 -5.69
CA ASN A 78 7.42 -18.32 -5.01
C ASN A 78 7.36 -16.98 -5.74
N ASP A 79 7.44 -16.99 -7.07
CA ASP A 79 7.33 -15.77 -7.89
C ASP A 79 5.94 -15.09 -7.73
N ALA A 80 4.89 -15.89 -7.51
CA ALA A 80 3.53 -15.42 -7.34
C ALA A 80 3.12 -15.14 -5.88
N LEU A 81 3.95 -15.51 -4.90
CA LEU A 81 3.62 -15.46 -3.48
C LEU A 81 3.21 -14.05 -3.02
N TYR A 82 3.83 -13.03 -3.61
CA TYR A 82 3.59 -11.62 -3.32
C TYR A 82 2.27 -11.10 -3.88
N ILE A 83 1.61 -11.81 -4.81
CA ILE A 83 0.31 -11.42 -5.36
C ILE A 83 -0.75 -11.34 -4.25
N TYR A 84 -0.74 -12.32 -3.36
CA TYR A 84 -1.62 -12.38 -2.18
C TYR A 84 -0.91 -11.89 -0.92
N GLY A 85 0.14 -11.07 -1.09
CA GLY A 85 1.01 -10.62 0.00
C GLY A 85 0.26 -9.93 1.13
N LEU A 86 -0.75 -9.13 0.81
CA LEU A 86 -1.57 -8.41 1.78
C LEU A 86 -2.63 -9.28 2.49
N ASP A 87 -2.86 -10.49 1.99
CA ASP A 87 -3.80 -11.44 2.58
C ASP A 87 -3.08 -12.50 3.42
N ASN A 88 -1.85 -12.88 3.04
CA ASN A 88 -1.02 -13.83 3.78
C ASN A 88 0.01 -13.17 4.69
N HIS A 89 0.20 -11.84 4.59
CA HIS A 89 1.16 -11.05 5.35
C HIS A 89 2.62 -11.51 5.19
N TYR A 90 2.91 -12.28 4.14
CA TYR A 90 4.23 -12.84 3.89
C TYR A 90 5.28 -11.75 3.61
N PRO A 91 5.03 -10.74 2.77
CA PRO A 91 6.01 -9.68 2.49
C PRO A 91 6.43 -8.91 3.74
N VAL A 92 5.49 -8.60 4.63
CA VAL A 92 5.81 -7.88 5.87
C VAL A 92 6.60 -8.77 6.84
N ALA A 93 6.29 -10.07 6.90
CA ALA A 93 7.04 -11.01 7.72
C ALA A 93 8.52 -11.10 7.28
N GLU A 94 8.82 -11.05 5.98
CA GLU A 94 10.21 -11.03 5.48
C GLU A 94 11.01 -9.80 5.90
N THR A 95 10.35 -8.71 6.33
CA THR A 95 11.05 -7.50 6.80
C THR A 95 11.65 -7.60 8.20
N VAL A 96 11.35 -8.69 8.93
CA VAL A 96 11.81 -8.92 10.30
C VAL A 96 12.53 -10.26 10.43
N THR A 97 13.20 -10.46 11.56
CA THR A 97 13.85 -11.75 11.88
C THR A 97 12.82 -12.88 11.96
N SER A 98 13.22 -14.10 11.56
CA SER A 98 12.35 -15.28 11.53
C SER A 98 11.62 -15.55 12.85
N LYS A 99 12.27 -15.27 13.99
CA LYS A 99 11.67 -15.40 15.33
C LYS A 99 10.47 -14.48 15.56
N LEU A 100 10.45 -13.31 14.92
CA LEU A 100 9.39 -12.31 15.08
C LEU A 100 8.33 -12.38 13.98
N GLN A 101 8.53 -13.19 12.93
CA GLN A 101 7.56 -13.35 11.85
C GLN A 101 6.16 -13.74 12.34
N PRO A 102 5.99 -14.76 13.22
CA PRO A 102 4.66 -15.13 13.71
C PRO A 102 3.99 -13.98 14.49
N LEU A 103 4.77 -13.21 15.25
CA LEU A 103 4.26 -12.06 16.00
C LEU A 103 3.75 -10.97 15.05
N VAL A 104 4.51 -10.65 13.99
CA VAL A 104 4.11 -9.63 13.02
C VAL A 104 2.84 -10.04 12.28
N ILE A 105 2.74 -11.31 11.86
CA ILE A 105 1.54 -11.84 11.20
C ILE A 105 0.34 -11.79 12.14
N GLN A 106 0.48 -12.30 13.37
CA GLN A 106 -0.61 -12.31 14.34
C GLN A 106 -1.08 -10.89 14.69
N MET A 107 -0.15 -9.98 14.95
CA MET A 107 -0.46 -8.58 15.23
C MET A 107 -1.17 -7.90 14.06
N THR A 108 -0.79 -8.22 12.82
CA THR A 108 -1.47 -7.70 11.63
C THR A 108 -2.93 -8.20 11.59
N ASN A 109 -3.14 -9.50 11.79
CA ASN A 109 -4.48 -10.08 11.84
C ASN A 109 -5.35 -9.44 12.93
N ASP A 110 -4.78 -9.26 14.13
CA ASP A 110 -5.47 -8.64 15.26
C ASP A 110 -5.86 -7.19 14.96
N LEU A 111 -4.96 -6.41 14.35
CA LEU A 111 -5.24 -5.02 13.92
C LEU A 111 -6.31 -4.96 12.83
N ILE A 112 -6.25 -5.87 11.85
CA ILE A 112 -7.27 -5.97 10.79
C ILE A 112 -8.64 -6.27 11.40
N ALA A 113 -8.70 -7.16 12.39
CA ALA A 113 -9.93 -7.49 13.10
C ALA A 113 -10.42 -6.33 13.98
N GLU A 114 -9.55 -5.74 14.80
CA GLU A 114 -9.84 -4.64 15.73
C GLU A 114 -10.43 -3.43 14.99
N TYR A 115 -9.81 -3.02 13.88
CA TYR A 115 -10.23 -1.86 13.10
C TYR A 115 -11.15 -2.19 11.92
N SER A 116 -11.54 -3.46 11.76
CA SER A 116 -12.36 -3.94 10.64
C SER A 116 -11.82 -3.44 9.28
N CYS A 117 -10.55 -3.71 9.00
CA CYS A 117 -9.86 -3.28 7.79
C CYS A 117 -10.38 -4.05 6.56
N LYS A 118 -11.02 -3.35 5.62
CA LYS A 118 -11.63 -3.93 4.41
C LYS A 118 -10.87 -3.55 3.15
N THR A 119 -10.32 -2.34 3.11
CA THR A 119 -9.63 -1.84 1.91
C THR A 119 -8.16 -2.23 1.93
N THR A 120 -7.55 -2.29 0.74
CA THR A 120 -6.13 -2.61 0.57
C THR A 120 -5.23 -1.63 1.32
N SER A 121 -5.57 -0.34 1.33
CA SER A 121 -4.81 0.69 2.05
C SER A 121 -4.88 0.52 3.56
N GLU A 122 -6.02 0.12 4.11
CA GLU A 122 -6.18 -0.18 5.54
C GLU A 122 -5.38 -1.42 5.95
N LYS A 123 -5.42 -2.49 5.14
CA LYS A 123 -4.60 -3.69 5.36
C LYS A 123 -3.11 -3.38 5.31
N ALA A 124 -2.68 -2.60 4.31
CA ALA A 124 -1.29 -2.17 4.18
C ALA A 124 -0.83 -1.30 5.37
N LEU A 125 -1.72 -0.46 5.92
CA LEU A 125 -1.45 0.29 7.15
C LEU A 125 -1.30 -0.63 8.36
N ALA A 126 -2.15 -1.66 8.49
CA ALA A 126 -2.03 -2.65 9.57
C ALA A 126 -0.69 -3.40 9.51
N GLU A 127 -0.26 -3.84 8.31
CA GLU A 127 1.05 -4.44 8.10
C GLU A 127 2.19 -3.47 8.44
N LEU A 128 2.08 -2.20 8.03
CA LEU A 128 3.10 -1.21 8.35
C LEU A 128 3.26 -1.00 9.85
N ILE A 129 2.16 -1.00 10.61
CA ILE A 129 2.18 -0.92 12.07
C ILE A 129 2.91 -2.14 12.66
N ALA A 130 2.48 -3.35 12.30
CA ALA A 130 3.05 -4.58 12.84
C ALA A 130 4.53 -4.76 12.47
N GLY A 131 4.89 -4.50 11.21
CA GLY A 131 6.27 -4.57 10.71
C GLY A 131 7.18 -3.52 11.36
N ALA A 132 6.69 -2.29 11.56
CA ALA A 132 7.44 -1.26 12.29
C ALA A 132 7.71 -1.68 13.74
N TYR A 133 6.73 -2.28 14.41
CA TYR A 133 6.90 -2.80 15.77
C TYR A 133 7.88 -3.98 15.82
N GLY A 134 7.78 -4.94 14.90
CA GLY A 134 8.70 -6.06 14.82
C GLY A 134 10.16 -5.63 14.54
N ARG A 135 10.37 -4.61 13.70
CA ARG A 135 11.70 -4.01 13.49
C ARG A 135 12.21 -3.30 14.74
N TYR A 136 11.35 -2.53 15.42
CA TYR A 136 11.71 -1.90 16.70
C TYR A 136 12.19 -2.95 17.72
N LEU A 137 11.46 -4.05 17.89
CA LEU A 137 11.86 -5.15 18.76
C LEU A 137 13.19 -5.78 18.31
N SER A 138 13.39 -5.96 17.01
CA SER A 138 14.66 -6.49 16.46
C SER A 138 15.84 -5.58 16.83
N TYR A 139 15.73 -4.27 16.58
CA TYR A 139 16.79 -3.32 16.91
C TYR A 139 17.01 -3.20 18.42
N SER A 140 15.94 -3.20 19.21
CA SER A 140 16.02 -3.16 20.67
C SER A 140 16.71 -4.39 21.25
N ASN A 141 16.39 -5.59 20.73
CA ASN A 141 17.05 -6.83 21.13
C ASN A 141 18.54 -6.83 20.76
N THR A 142 18.89 -6.40 19.55
CA THR A 142 20.29 -6.30 19.11
C THR A 142 21.07 -5.31 19.97
N LEU A 143 20.47 -4.15 20.27
CA LEU A 143 21.08 -3.15 21.15
C LEU A 143 21.29 -3.71 22.56
N THR A 144 20.27 -4.38 23.12
CA THR A 144 20.34 -4.99 24.46
C THR A 144 21.42 -6.07 24.55
N GLY A 145 21.47 -6.97 23.57
CA GLY A 145 22.50 -8.00 23.49
C GLY A 145 23.91 -7.44 23.32
N SER A 146 24.02 -6.21 22.80
CA SER A 146 25.30 -5.55 22.58
C SER A 146 25.76 -4.65 23.73
N PHE A 147 25.04 -4.58 24.87
CA PHE A 147 25.52 -3.81 26.03
C PHE A 147 26.60 -4.53 26.84
N ASN A 148 26.68 -5.85 26.76
CA ASN A 148 27.71 -6.65 27.44
C ASN A 148 29.01 -6.67 26.62
N VAL A 149 29.70 -5.52 26.53
CA VAL A 149 30.94 -5.39 25.76
C VAL A 149 32.14 -5.22 26.68
N GLU A 150 33.15 -6.05 26.45
CA GLU A 150 34.43 -6.00 27.18
C GLU A 150 35.33 -4.83 26.75
N TYR A 151 35.17 -4.33 25.51
CA TYR A 151 35.95 -3.21 24.98
C TYR A 151 35.12 -2.28 24.08
N LEU A 152 35.21 -0.98 24.34
CA LEU A 152 34.58 0.10 23.58
C LEU A 152 35.54 0.58 22.48
N SER A 153 35.10 0.48 21.22
CA SER A 153 35.80 1.07 20.06
C SER A 153 34.93 2.16 19.42
N SER A 154 35.55 3.05 18.63
CA SER A 154 34.82 4.11 17.91
C SER A 154 33.82 3.55 16.91
N GLU A 155 34.15 2.44 16.24
CA GLU A 155 33.29 1.74 15.29
C GLU A 155 32.05 1.15 15.99
N LYS A 156 32.23 0.56 17.19
CA LYS A 156 31.12 0.05 17.99
C LYS A 156 30.20 1.16 18.46
N ASN A 157 30.75 2.29 18.91
CA ASN A 157 29.94 3.46 19.28
C ASN A 157 29.14 4.00 18.07
N GLY A 158 29.73 3.99 16.88
CA GLY A 158 29.04 4.32 15.63
C GLY A 158 27.89 3.35 15.33
N TYR A 159 28.12 2.05 15.50
CA TYR A 159 27.10 1.02 15.31
C TYR A 159 25.94 1.15 16.30
N PHE A 160 26.20 1.41 17.59
CA PHE A 160 25.14 1.64 18.58
C PHE A 160 24.33 2.90 18.29
N THR A 161 24.99 3.96 17.84
CA THR A 161 24.32 5.18 17.42
C THR A 161 23.39 4.91 16.24
N LEU A 162 23.83 4.10 15.27
CA LEU A 162 23.01 3.70 14.13
C LEU A 162 21.80 2.86 14.57
N LEU A 163 22.01 1.83 15.38
CA LEU A 163 20.94 0.98 15.90
C LEU A 163 19.91 1.79 16.71
N GLY A 164 20.36 2.70 17.57
CA GLY A 164 19.48 3.57 18.34
C GLY A 164 18.62 4.46 17.43
N LYS A 165 19.21 5.02 16.37
CA LYS A 165 18.48 5.82 15.38
C LYS A 165 17.45 5.01 14.59
N GLU A 166 17.79 3.79 14.17
CA GLU A 166 16.85 2.92 13.45
C GLU A 166 15.73 2.40 14.36
N ALA A 167 16.02 2.12 15.64
CA ALA A 167 14.99 1.79 16.63
C ALA A 167 13.99 2.94 16.82
N ASP A 168 14.50 4.16 17.02
CA ASP A 168 13.68 5.37 17.18
C ASP A 168 12.88 5.70 15.91
N ARG A 169 13.47 5.50 14.73
CA ARG A 169 12.77 5.62 13.44
C ARG A 169 11.63 4.60 13.31
N ALA A 170 11.88 3.33 13.63
CA ALA A 170 10.87 2.28 13.59
C ALA A 170 9.73 2.57 14.57
N TYR A 171 10.05 3.04 15.78
CA TYR A 171 9.06 3.44 16.77
C TYR A 171 8.19 4.62 16.29
N ARG A 172 8.80 5.66 15.71
CA ARG A 172 8.03 6.77 15.11
C ARG A 172 7.12 6.32 13.97
N GLN A 173 7.61 5.44 13.10
CA GLN A 173 6.79 4.85 12.04
C GLN A 173 5.59 4.09 12.60
N PHE A 174 5.79 3.30 13.66
CA PHE A 174 4.71 2.59 14.36
C PHE A 174 3.63 3.56 14.87
N ILE A 175 4.01 4.60 15.62
CA ILE A 175 3.07 5.58 16.17
C ILE A 175 2.34 6.34 15.05
N THR A 176 3.06 6.72 14.00
CA THR A 176 2.49 7.48 12.87
C THR A 176 1.49 6.63 12.10
N ALA A 177 1.81 5.37 11.82
CA ALA A 177 0.91 4.47 11.11
C ALA A 177 -0.33 4.14 11.95
N LEU A 178 -0.19 3.92 13.25
CA LEU A 178 -1.30 3.64 14.16
C LEU A 178 -2.24 4.84 14.30
N THR A 179 -1.70 6.04 14.46
CA THR A 179 -2.51 7.27 14.51
C THR A 179 -3.22 7.53 13.20
N THR A 180 -2.57 7.28 12.06
CA THR A 180 -3.19 7.39 10.73
C THR A 180 -4.34 6.38 10.55
N LEU A 181 -4.15 5.13 10.97
CA LEU A 181 -5.21 4.11 10.90
C LEU A 181 -6.42 4.51 11.77
N LYS A 182 -6.16 5.01 12.99
CA LYS A 182 -7.21 5.51 13.88
C LYS A 182 -7.98 6.68 13.28
N GLN A 183 -7.28 7.65 12.68
CA GLN A 183 -7.91 8.79 12.02
C GLN A 183 -8.74 8.39 10.81
N LEU A 184 -8.30 7.38 10.05
CA LEU A 184 -9.05 6.87 8.89
C LEU A 184 -10.35 6.17 9.31
N LYS A 185 -10.32 5.43 10.43
CA LYS A 185 -11.48 4.69 10.95
C LYS A 185 -12.43 5.55 11.77
N PHE A 186 -11.88 6.52 12.50
CA PHE A 186 -12.61 7.45 13.35
C PHE A 186 -12.19 8.88 12.99
N PRO A 187 -12.73 9.44 11.88
CA PRO A 187 -12.41 10.80 11.51
C PRO A 187 -12.85 11.75 12.62
N THR A 188 -11.93 12.60 13.08
CA THR A 188 -12.24 13.58 14.13
C THR A 188 -13.43 14.43 13.69
N PRO A 189 -14.52 14.49 14.48
CA PRO A 189 -15.68 15.28 14.09
C PRO A 189 -15.28 16.74 13.95
N GLN A 190 -15.49 17.31 12.76
CA GLN A 190 -15.33 18.75 12.55
C GLN A 190 -16.51 19.46 13.21
N ILE A 191 -16.33 19.87 14.47
CA ILE A 191 -17.30 20.70 15.17
C ILE A 191 -17.16 22.13 14.63
N ASN A 192 -17.88 22.45 13.56
CA ASN A 192 -18.05 23.82 13.11
C ASN A 192 -19.01 24.53 14.07
N VAL A 193 -18.47 25.15 15.13
CA VAL A 193 -19.25 26.04 15.99
C VAL A 193 -19.51 27.33 15.22
N ARG A 194 -20.63 27.40 14.49
CA ARG A 194 -21.13 28.65 13.94
C ARG A 194 -21.80 29.45 15.07
N THR A 195 -21.03 30.27 15.76
CA THR A 195 -21.59 31.27 16.69
C THR A 195 -22.20 32.43 15.90
N ASN A 196 -23.52 32.42 15.70
CA ASN A 196 -24.25 33.56 15.11
C ASN A 196 -24.45 34.75 16.08
N THR A 197 -23.86 34.71 17.28
CA THR A 197 -24.03 35.74 18.31
C THR A 197 -22.77 35.92 19.15
N ALA A 198 -21.64 36.28 18.54
CA ALA A 198 -20.49 36.84 19.26
C ALA A 198 -20.53 38.37 19.23
N PHE A 199 -21.66 38.96 19.63
CA PHE A 199 -21.72 40.38 20.02
C PHE A 199 -21.29 40.49 21.49
N VAL A 200 -19.98 40.36 21.73
CA VAL A 200 -19.37 40.69 23.02
C VAL A 200 -18.14 41.55 22.74
N ALA A 201 -18.36 42.84 22.43
CA ALA A 201 -17.38 43.93 22.58
C ALA A 201 -17.94 45.31 22.13
N GLY A 202 -19.25 45.56 22.25
CA GLY A 202 -19.84 46.84 21.85
C GLY A 202 -19.85 47.92 22.93
N ASN A 203 -19.97 47.55 24.21
CA ASN A 203 -20.28 48.51 25.29
C ASN A 203 -19.48 48.28 26.59
N GLN A 204 -18.21 47.86 26.52
CA GLN A 204 -17.31 48.09 27.64
C GLN A 204 -16.66 49.46 27.47
N GLN A 205 -17.38 50.50 27.90
CA GLN A 205 -16.74 51.78 28.22
C GLN A 205 -15.72 51.51 29.33
N ILE A 206 -14.44 51.58 28.98
CA ILE A 206 -13.35 51.71 29.93
C ILE A 206 -13.51 53.10 30.54
N ASN A 207 -14.11 53.21 31.72
CA ASN A 207 -13.97 54.40 32.55
C ASN A 207 -12.53 54.45 33.04
N SER A 208 -11.69 55.19 32.32
CA SER A 208 -10.35 55.55 32.74
C SER A 208 -10.43 56.45 33.98
N THR A 209 -10.22 55.88 35.16
CA THR A 209 -9.82 56.66 36.34
C THR A 209 -8.43 57.23 36.07
N LYS A 210 -8.38 58.54 35.84
CA LYS A 210 -7.13 59.31 35.92
C LYS A 210 -6.60 59.23 37.35
N GLU A 211 -5.50 58.52 37.56
CA GLU A 211 -4.59 58.85 38.66
C GLU A 211 -3.53 59.81 38.12
N GLU A 212 -3.76 61.11 38.33
CA GLU A 212 -2.73 62.13 38.14
C GLU A 212 -1.76 62.06 39.34
N PHE A 213 -0.60 61.44 39.13
CA PHE A 213 0.56 61.62 39.99
C PHE A 213 1.03 63.09 39.89
N SER A 214 0.57 63.95 40.81
CA SER A 214 1.20 65.25 41.05
C SER A 214 2.21 65.13 42.18
N ASN A 215 3.41 64.72 41.83
CA ASN A 215 4.59 64.90 42.67
C ASN A 215 5.07 66.36 42.54
N LYS A 216 4.84 67.20 43.56
CA LYS A 216 5.57 68.44 43.80
C LYS A 216 5.74 68.63 45.30
N GLY A 217 6.98 68.54 45.76
CA GLY A 217 7.35 68.88 47.13
C GLY A 217 7.21 70.37 47.42
N ALA A 218 7.04 70.69 48.71
CA ALA A 218 7.46 71.93 49.33
C ALA A 218 7.44 71.78 50.86
N LEU A 219 8.60 72.08 51.45
CA LEU A 219 8.91 72.45 52.85
C LEU A 219 8.96 71.34 53.91
#